data_AF-A0A7G2M743-F1
#
_entry.id   AF-A0A7G2M743-F1
#
_cell.length_a   1.000
_cell.length_b   1.000
_cell.length_c   1.000
_cell.angle_alpha   90.00
_cell.angle_beta   90.00
_cell.angle_gamma   90.00
#
_symmetry.space_group_name_H-M   'P 1'
#
loop_
_entity.id
_entity.type
_entity.pdbx_description
1 polymer ?
#
loop_
_entity_poly.entity_id
_entity_poly.type
_entity_poly.pdbx_seq_one_letter_code
_entity_poly.pdbx_strand_id
1 'polypeptide(L)' 'MNNWISIFETDQLYKAELVKSVLCDNGVEAVILNQKDSSYNTFGTIQVMVSRDHKDQAEEIIKSIHCE' A
#
# COMPACT_ATOMS: atom_id res chain seq x y z
N MET A 1 16.51 4.03 10.80
CA MET A 1 15.85 4.86 9.78
C MET A 1 15.20 3.94 8.76
N ASN A 2 13.96 3.52 9.02
CA ASN A 2 13.03 2.90 8.07
C ASN A 2 11.68 2.86 8.78
N ASN A 3 10.98 4.00 8.77
CA ASN A 3 9.68 4.17 9.44
C ASN A 3 8.51 3.76 8.53
N TRP A 4 8.77 3.11 7.41
CA TRP A 4 7.75 2.68 6.46
C TRP A 4 7.35 1.24 6.73
N ILE A 5 6.04 0.97 6.74
CA ILE A 5 5.48 -0.37 6.92
C ILE A 5 4.53 -0.68 5.77
N SER A 6 4.64 -1.89 5.22
CA SER A 6 3.71 -2.41 4.22
C SER A 6 2.39 -2.79 4.88
N ILE A 7 1.31 -2.15 4.42
CA ILE A 7 -0.07 -2.38 4.93
C ILE A 7 -0.96 -3.05 3.89
N PHE A 8 -0.51 -3.10 2.63
CA PHE A 8 -1.23 -3.75 1.55
C PHE A 8 -0.24 -4.31 0.52
N GLU A 9 -0.55 -5.47 -0.04
CA GLU A 9 0.20 -6.09 -1.14
C GLU A 9 -0.77 -6.55 -2.23
N THR A 10 -0.41 -6.30 -3.49
CA THR A 10 -1.19 -6.69 -4.65
C THR A 10 -0.31 -6.91 -5.85
N ASP A 11 -0.71 -7.75 -6.80
CA ASP A 11 -0.06 -7.84 -8.12
C ASP A 11 -0.60 -6.77 -9.10
N GLN A 12 -1.67 -6.07 -8.70
CA GLN A 12 -2.41 -5.17 -9.57
C GLN A 12 -2.14 -3.69 -9.24
N LEU A 13 -1.44 -2.98 -10.13
CA LEU A 13 -1.04 -1.57 -9.92
C LEU A 13 -2.23 -0.65 -9.62
N TYR A 14 -3.35 -0.84 -10.33
CA TYR A 14 -4.55 -0.03 -10.12
C TYR A 14 -5.13 -0.20 -8.70
N LYS A 15 -5.04 -1.39 -8.09
CA LYS A 15 -5.48 -1.61 -6.70
C LYS A 15 -4.58 -0.87 -5.73
N ALA A 16 -3.27 -0.90 -5.95
CA ALA A 16 -2.32 -0.18 -5.12
C ALA A 16 -2.55 1.34 -5.19
N GLU A 17 -2.77 1.88 -6.39
CA GLU A 17 -3.08 3.30 -6.62
C GLU A 17 -4.42 3.72 -5.98
N LEU A 18 -5.43 2.86 -6.04
CA LEU A 18 -6.72 3.09 -5.37
C LEU A 18 -6.53 3.19 -3.85
N VAL A 19 -5.88 2.18 -3.24
CA VAL A 19 -5.62 2.16 -1.80
C VAL A 19 -4.79 3.37 -1.38
N LYS A 20 -3.74 3.71 -2.13
CA LYS A 20 -2.94 4.92 -1.89
C LYS A 20 -3.80 6.19 -1.93
N SER A 21 -4.69 6.32 -2.92
CA SER A 21 -5.55 7.49 -3.06
C SER A 21 -6.51 7.63 -1.89
N VAL A 22 -7.14 6.53 -1.46
CA VAL A 22 -8.05 6.53 -0.30
C VAL A 22 -7.30 6.88 0.98
N LEU A 23 -6.10 6.33 1.18
CA LEU A 23 -5.26 6.67 2.33
C LEU A 23 -4.88 8.16 2.31
N CYS A 24 -4.47 8.68 1.16
CA CYS A 24 -4.10 10.08 0.98
C CYS A 24 -5.28 11.03 1.25
N ASP A 25 -6.50 10.67 0.82
CA ASP A 25 -7.72 11.43 1.06
C ASP A 25 -8.06 11.53 2.55
N ASN A 26 -7.75 10.48 3.31
CA ASN A 26 -7.87 10.43 4.76
C ASN A 26 -6.68 11.07 5.50
N GLY A 27 -5.74 11.71 4.78
CA GLY A 27 -4.56 12.36 5.37
C GLY A 27 -3.43 11.41 5.75
N VAL A 28 -3.46 10.17 5.25
CA VAL A 28 -2.40 9.16 5.47
C VAL A 28 -1.46 9.12 4.26
N GLU A 29 -0.19 9.47 4.48
CA GLU A 29 0.82 9.36 3.44
C GLU A 29 1.15 7.88 3.13
N ALA A 30 0.85 7.50 1.89
CA ALA A 30 1.08 6.17 1.35
C ALA A 30 1.99 6.22 0.11
N VAL A 31 2.92 5.27 0.02
CA VAL A 31 3.85 5.11 -1.10
C VAL A 31 3.68 3.73 -1.71
N ILE A 32 3.80 3.65 -3.04
CA ILE A 32 3.70 2.39 -3.76
C ILE A 32 5.11 1.92 -4.11
N LEU A 33 5.46 0.75 -3.61
CA LEU A 33 6.68 0.03 -3.94
C LEU A 33 6.36 -1.02 -5.00
N ASN A 34 6.70 -0.69 -6.26
CA ASN A 34 6.58 -1.63 -7.36
C ASN A 34 7.88 -2.43 -7.49
N GLN A 35 7.86 -3.71 -7.09
CA GLN A 35 9.03 -4.59 -7.18
C GLN A 35 9.12 -5.34 -8.52
N LYS A 36 8.24 -5.02 -9.47
CA LYS A 36 8.16 -5.68 -10.80
C LYS A 36 9.31 -5.31 -11.74
N ASP A 37 10.13 -4.31 -11.41
CA ASP A 37 11.16 -3.77 -12.30
C ASP A 37 12.44 -4.65 -12.40
N SER A 38 12.59 -5.69 -11.56
CA SER A 38 13.78 -6.56 -11.61
C SER A 38 13.56 -7.82 -12.44
N SER A 39 14.10 -7.79 -13.68
CA SER A 39 14.73 -8.80 -14.55
C SER A 39 14.58 -10.33 -14.37
N TYR A 40 13.80 -10.87 -13.44
CA TYR A 40 13.63 -12.32 -13.24
C TYR A 40 12.14 -12.68 -13.13
N ASN A 41 11.57 -12.92 -14.31
CA ASN A 41 10.37 -13.66 -14.76
C ASN A 41 9.47 -14.46 -13.77
N THR A 42 9.24 -14.07 -12.51
CA THR A 42 8.41 -14.92 -11.62
C THR A 42 7.26 -14.20 -10.91
N PHE A 43 7.42 -13.20 -10.04
CA PHE A 43 6.25 -12.53 -9.42
C PHE A 43 6.62 -11.10 -9.00
N GLY A 44 6.20 -10.10 -9.78
CA GLY A 44 6.40 -8.70 -9.44
C GLY A 44 5.24 -8.18 -8.61
N THR A 45 5.34 -8.25 -7.29
CA THR A 45 4.32 -7.72 -6.39
C THR A 45 4.49 -6.23 -6.17
N ILE A 46 3.37 -5.57 -5.95
CA ILE A 46 3.24 -4.14 -5.71
C ILE A 46 2.74 -3.99 -4.28
N GLN A 47 3.53 -3.30 -3.46
CA GLN A 47 3.22 -3.11 -2.05
C GLN A 47 2.90 -1.65 -1.78
N VAL A 48 1.86 -1.38 -1.00
CA VAL A 48 1.57 -0.05 -0.48
C VAL A 48 2.15 0.03 0.92
N MET A 49 3.05 0.98 1.11
CA MET A 49 3.69 1.26 2.39
C MET A 49 3.20 2.59 2.94
N VAL A 50 3.07 2.69 4.25
CA VAL A 50 2.71 3.92 4.97
C VAL A 50 3.72 4.21 6.06
N SER A 51 3.75 5.44 6.54
CA SER A 51 4.50 5.77 7.76
C SER A 51 3.92 5.01 8.96
N ARG A 52 4.80 4.47 9.81
CA ARG A 52 4.41 3.72 11.03
C ARG A 52 3.53 4.51 11.98
N ASP A 53 3.61 5.85 11.93
CA ASP A 53 2.76 6.76 12.72
C ASP A 53 1.29 6.65 12.30
N HIS A 54 1.05 6.44 11.00
CA HIS A 54 -0.28 6.33 10.41
C HIS A 54 -0.69 4.87 10.15
N LYS A 55 0.04 3.90 10.70
CA LYS A 55 -0.23 2.47 10.53
C LYS A 55 -1.65 2.12 10.97
N ASP A 56 -2.04 2.52 12.17
CA ASP A 56 -3.36 2.21 12.75
C ASP A 56 -4.50 2.79 11.90
N GLN A 57 -4.38 4.06 11.50
CA GLN A 57 -5.35 4.69 10.61
C GLN A 57 -5.42 3.96 9.26
N ALA A 58 -4.28 3.61 8.67
CA ALA A 58 -4.24 2.92 7.39
C ALA A 58 -4.92 1.54 7.45
N GLU A 59 -4.67 0.77 8.51
CA GLU A 59 -5.30 -0.54 8.71
C GLU A 59 -6.82 -0.43 8.91
N GLU A 60 -7.28 0.59 9.64
CA GLU A 60 -8.70 0.84 9.85
C GLU A 60 -9.41 1.23 8.55
N ILE A 61 -8.81 2.13 7.78
CA ILE A 61 -9.31 2.52 6.46
C ILE A 61 -9.41 1.29 5.55
N ILE A 62 -8.34 0.50 5.42
CA ILE A 62 -8.34 -0.69 4.56
C ILE A 62 -9.40 -1.70 4.99
N LYS A 63 -9.55 -1.96 6.29
CA LYS A 63 -10.62 -2.83 6.80
C LYS A 63 -11.99 -2.32 6.41
N SER A 64 -12.23 -1.02 6.45
CA SER A 64 -13.50 -0.42 6.03
C SER A 64 -13.76 -0.59 4.52
N ILE A 65 -12.72 -0.67 3.69
CA ILE A 65 -12.87 -0.87 2.23
C ILE A 65 -13.08 -2.37 1.90
N HIS A 66 -12.52 -3.29 2.69
CA HIS A 66 -12.51 -4.74 2.41
C HIS A 66 -13.67 -5.51 3.06
N CYS A 67 -14.54 -4.84 3.81
CA CYS A 67 -15.71 -5.45 4.43
C CYS A 67 -16.89 -5.46 3.45
N GLU A 68 -16.98 -6.50 2.62
CA GLU A 68 -18.22 -6.92 1.94
C GLU A 68 -18.71 -8.24 2.55
#